data_AF-A0A3D3W2R2-F1
#
_entry.id   AF-A0A3D3W2R2-F1
#
_cell.length_a   1.000
_cell.length_b   1.000
_cell.length_c   1.000
_cell.angle_alpha   90.00
_cell.angle_beta   90.00
_cell.angle_gamma   90.00
#
_symmetry.space_group_name_H-M   'P 1'
#
loop_
_entity.id
_entity.type
_entity.pdbx_description
1 polymer ?
#
loop_
_entity_poly.entity_id
_entity_poly.type
_entity_poly.pdbx_seq_one_letter_code
_entity_poly.pdbx_strand_id
1 'polypeptide(L)'
;MKPSWLRSRGHEVCNPALDAEDLQVAIRQGQLAFEQQLPDVIIGASRGAVIAQSLDCGTVPRVLMCPAWKRWEPSRPLRAPVLILHSPADELVPWQDSVELLERSGLSRELLISVGV
;
A
#
# COMPACT_ATOMS: atom_id res chain seq x y z
N MET A 1 11.91 -7.84 9.15
CA MET A 1 11.60 -9.10 8.46
C MET A 1 11.26 -8.92 6.97
N LYS A 2 10.30 -8.05 6.57
CA LYS A 2 9.94 -7.86 5.15
C LYS A 2 11.04 -7.22 4.28
N PRO A 3 11.64 -6.07 4.65
CA PRO A 3 12.68 -5.44 3.81
C PRO A 3 13.92 -6.32 3.67
N SER A 4 14.32 -7.03 4.73
CA SER A 4 15.46 -7.94 4.73
C SER A 4 15.26 -9.16 3.82
N TRP A 5 14.02 -9.68 3.72
CA TRP A 5 13.69 -10.83 2.87
C TRP A 5 13.75 -10.48 1.38
N LEU A 6 13.37 -9.26 1.01
CA LEU A 6 13.47 -8.76 -0.37
C LEU A 6 14.93 -8.50 -0.74
N ARG A 7 15.70 -7.86 0.16
CA ARG A 7 17.14 -7.65 -0.04
C ARG A 7 17.90 -8.97 -0.21
N SER A 8 17.57 -10.00 0.57
CA SER A 8 18.21 -11.32 0.42
C SER A 8 17.91 -12.03 -0.90
N ARG A 9 16.96 -11.51 -1.70
CA ARG A 9 16.64 -11.98 -3.06
C ARG A 9 17.19 -11.06 -4.15
N GLY A 10 18.06 -10.12 -3.79
CA GLY A 10 18.71 -9.22 -4.76
C GLY A 10 17.90 -7.98 -5.12
N HIS A 11 16.79 -7.70 -4.42
CA HIS A 11 16.06 -6.45 -4.63
C HIS A 11 16.72 -5.31 -3.85
N GLU A 12 16.84 -4.15 -4.49
CA GLU A 12 17.07 -2.90 -3.78
C GLU A 12 15.80 -2.50 -3.03
N VAL A 13 15.95 -2.16 -1.75
CA VAL A 13 14.80 -1.82 -0.91
C VAL A 13 15.08 -0.52 -0.18
N CYS A 14 14.31 0.50 -0.51
CA CYS A 14 14.20 1.72 0.27
C CYS A 14 13.04 1.58 1.27
N ASN A 15 13.30 1.87 2.54
CA ASN A 15 12.29 1.90 3.61
C ASN A 15 12.38 3.26 4.29
N PRO A 16 11.74 4.31 3.74
CA PRO A 16 11.87 5.66 4.26
C PRO A 16 11.33 5.73 5.69
N ALA A 17 11.96 6.58 6.51
CA ALA A 17 11.38 6.94 7.80
C ALA A 17 10.14 7.80 7.54
N LEU A 18 9.01 7.37 8.08
CA LEU A 18 7.72 8.05 7.94
C LEU A 18 7.20 8.42 9.33
N ASP A 19 6.51 9.54 9.42
CA ASP A 19 5.88 10.01 10.65
C ASP A 19 4.87 8.98 11.15
N ALA A 20 4.92 8.65 12.44
CA ALA A 20 4.12 7.59 13.03
C ALA A 20 2.67 8.02 13.32
N GLU A 21 2.41 9.32 13.45
CA GLU A 21 1.16 9.87 13.98
C GLU A 21 0.41 10.67 12.92
N ASP A 22 1.10 11.59 12.25
CA ASP A 22 0.51 12.46 11.24
C ASP A 22 0.59 11.79 9.86
N LEU A 23 -0.56 11.35 9.36
CA LEU A 23 -0.66 10.74 8.03
C LEU A 23 -0.27 11.69 6.91
N GLN A 24 -0.60 12.98 6.99
CA GLN A 24 -0.28 13.94 5.95
C GLN A 24 1.22 14.22 5.89
N VAL A 25 1.89 14.30 7.04
CA VAL A 25 3.36 14.35 7.10
C VAL A 25 3.95 13.09 6.49
N ALA A 26 3.44 11.91 6.85
CA ALA A 26 3.91 10.63 6.32
C ALA A 26 3.72 10.51 4.80
N ILE A 27 2.61 11.02 4.25
CA ILE A 27 2.37 11.09 2.80
C ILE A 27 3.41 12.00 2.12
N ARG A 28 3.68 13.19 2.67
CA ARG A 28 4.72 14.09 2.12
C ARG A 28 6.11 13.46 2.14
N GLN A 29 6.47 12.78 3.23
CA GLN A 29 7.74 12.05 3.33
C GLN A 29 7.82 10.88 2.35
N GLY A 30 6.72 10.13 2.19
CA GLY A 30 6.63 9.06 1.20
C GLY A 30 6.76 9.57 -0.24
N GLN A 31 6.16 10.73 -0.54
CA GLN A 31 6.27 11.38 -1.85
C GLN A 31 7.72 11.82 -2.14
N LEU A 32 8.38 12.46 -1.17
CA LEU A 32 9.79 12.84 -1.31
C LEU A 32 10.68 11.61 -1.55
N ALA A 33 10.44 10.52 -0.82
CA ALA A 33 11.17 9.27 -1.02
C ALA A 33 10.91 8.66 -2.40
N PHE A 34 9.67 8.68 -2.89
CA PHE A 34 9.33 8.22 -4.24
C PHE A 34 10.08 9.01 -5.31
N GLU A 35 10.08 10.34 -5.22
CA GLU A 35 10.74 11.23 -6.18
C GLU A 35 12.26 11.09 -6.19
N GLN A 36 12.87 10.82 -5.02
CA GLN A 36 14.32 10.64 -4.89
C GLN A 36 14.79 9.26 -5.35
N GLN A 37 13.98 8.22 -5.14
CA GLN A 37 14.38 6.83 -5.34
C GLN A 37 13.90 6.26 -6.67
N LEU A 38 12.84 6.83 -7.26
CA LEU A 38 12.21 6.39 -8.51
C LEU A 38 12.00 4.86 -8.56
N PRO A 39 11.30 4.27 -7.57
CA PRO A 39 11.21 2.83 -7.44
C PRO A 39 10.37 2.20 -8.56
N ASP A 40 10.71 0.97 -8.94
CA ASP A 40 9.93 0.17 -9.90
C ASP A 40 8.60 -0.33 -9.30
N VAL A 41 8.52 -0.46 -7.98
CA VAL A 41 7.33 -0.94 -7.27
C VAL A 41 7.24 -0.31 -5.88
N ILE A 42 6.02 0.01 -5.45
CA ILE A 42 5.73 0.56 -4.12
C ILE A 42 4.97 -0.49 -3.32
N ILE A 43 5.42 -0.76 -2.09
CA ILE A 43 4.77 -1.72 -1.19
C ILE A 43 4.35 -0.98 0.09
N GLY A 44 3.08 -1.09 0.45
CA GLY A 44 2.54 -0.52 1.69
C GLY A 44 1.72 -1.56 2.46
N ALA A 45 1.81 -1.55 3.79
CA ALA A 45 1.04 -2.45 4.65
C ALA A 45 0.21 -1.66 5.67
N SER A 46 -1.05 -2.02 5.88
CA SER A 46 -1.97 -1.33 6.80
C SER A 46 -1.99 0.19 6.57
N ARG A 47 -1.56 1.02 7.54
CA ARG A 47 -1.39 2.48 7.35
C ARG A 47 -0.45 2.82 6.18
N GLY A 48 0.63 2.05 6.00
CA GLY A 48 1.55 2.22 4.88
C GLY A 48 0.90 1.99 3.52
N ALA A 49 -0.14 1.15 3.43
CA ALA A 49 -0.90 0.98 2.20
C ALA A 49 -1.73 2.22 1.85
N VAL A 50 -2.25 2.92 2.87
CA VAL A 50 -2.97 4.19 2.71
C VAL A 50 -2.01 5.30 2.25
N ILE A 51 -0.79 5.31 2.80
CA ILE A 51 0.28 6.22 2.35
C ILE A 51 0.62 5.92 0.88
N ALA A 52 0.92 4.66 0.53
CA ALA A 52 1.26 4.24 -0.83
C ALA A 52 0.14 4.53 -1.85
N GLN A 53 -1.13 4.35 -1.46
CA GLN A 53 -2.28 4.74 -2.28
C GLN A 53 -2.31 6.25 -2.56
N SER A 54 -1.92 7.06 -1.57
CA SER A 54 -2.00 8.51 -1.59
C SER A 54 -0.86 9.20 -2.37
N LEU A 55 0.16 8.46 -2.77
CA LEU A 55 1.28 8.99 -3.55
C LEU A 55 0.87 9.34 -4.98
N ASP A 56 1.48 10.39 -5.52
CA ASP A 56 1.43 10.69 -6.95
C ASP A 56 2.53 9.91 -7.68
N CYS A 57 2.22 8.64 -7.97
CA CYS A 57 3.18 7.67 -8.51
C CYS A 57 2.93 7.29 -9.98
N GLY A 58 2.09 8.04 -10.70
CA GLY A 58 1.79 7.79 -12.10
C GLY A 58 1.35 6.33 -12.37
N THR A 59 2.12 5.63 -13.19
CA THR A 59 1.89 4.22 -13.56
C THR A 59 2.74 3.22 -12.79
N VAL A 60 3.47 3.64 -11.75
CA VAL A 60 4.29 2.75 -10.93
C VAL A 60 3.37 1.77 -10.18
N PRO A 61 3.57 0.45 -10.31
CA PRO A 61 2.72 -0.55 -9.67
C PRO A 61 2.82 -0.51 -8.14
N ARG A 62 1.68 -0.81 -7.51
CA ARG A 62 1.54 -0.84 -6.05
C ARG A 62 1.12 -2.22 -5.56
N VAL A 63 1.72 -2.66 -4.45
CA VAL A 63 1.24 -3.81 -3.68
C VAL A 63 0.79 -3.33 -2.32
N LEU A 64 -0.52 -3.43 -2.05
CA LEU A 64 -1.14 -2.99 -0.82
C LEU A 64 -1.48 -4.20 0.04
N MET A 65 -0.85 -4.32 1.22
CA MET A 65 -1.15 -5.38 2.16
C MET A 65 -2.16 -4.89 3.20
N CYS A 66 -3.30 -5.57 3.34
CA CYS A 66 -4.36 -5.28 4.33
C CYS A 66 -4.63 -3.78 4.53
N PRO A 67 -5.06 -3.03 3.48
CA PRO A 67 -5.15 -1.57 3.53
C PRO A 67 -6.17 -1.08 4.58
N ALA A 68 -5.69 -0.38 5.60
CA ALA A 68 -6.51 0.16 6.68
C ALA A 68 -7.17 1.52 6.32
N TRP A 69 -7.75 1.62 5.12
CA TRP A 69 -8.17 2.88 4.50
C TRP A 69 -9.36 3.54 5.22
N LYS A 70 -10.26 2.77 5.85
CA LYS A 70 -11.36 3.34 6.65
C LYS A 70 -10.89 4.03 7.92
N ARG A 71 -9.73 3.62 8.47
CA ARG A 71 -9.16 4.23 9.68
C ARG A 71 -8.39 5.51 9.38
N TRP A 72 -7.71 5.54 8.23
CA TRP A 72 -6.72 6.59 7.94
C TRP A 72 -7.13 7.54 6.82
N GLU A 73 -8.13 7.18 6.00
CA GLU A 73 -8.67 8.00 4.91
C GLU A 73 -7.60 8.51 3.91
N PRO A 74 -7.40 7.81 2.77
CA PRO A 74 -6.40 8.20 1.78
C PRO A 74 -6.72 9.56 1.15
N SER A 75 -5.70 10.35 0.86
CA SER A 75 -5.88 11.67 0.21
C SER A 75 -6.15 11.57 -1.30
N ARG A 76 -5.98 10.38 -1.89
CA ARG A 76 -6.23 10.10 -3.31
C ARG A 76 -7.00 8.79 -3.51
N PRO A 77 -7.84 8.69 -4.56
CA PRO A 77 -8.51 7.44 -4.89
C PRO A 77 -7.50 6.37 -5.30
N LEU A 78 -7.83 5.10 -5.07
CA LEU A 78 -7.00 3.99 -5.54
C LEU A 78 -7.08 3.91 -7.06
N ARG A 79 -5.93 3.70 -7.71
CA ARG A 79 -5.83 3.57 -9.17
C ARG A 79 -4.96 2.39 -9.56
N ALA A 80 -5.24 1.79 -10.70
CA ALA A 80 -4.34 0.82 -11.33
C ALA A 80 -3.04 1.49 -11.80
N PRO A 81 -1.92 0.74 -11.92
CA PRO A 81 -1.77 -0.67 -11.57
C PRO A 81 -1.62 -0.91 -10.06
N VAL A 82 -2.41 -1.84 -9.52
CA VAL A 82 -2.37 -2.22 -8.10
C VAL A 82 -2.73 -3.69 -7.90
N LEU A 83 -2.10 -4.32 -6.91
CA LEU A 83 -2.55 -5.58 -6.30
C LEU A 83 -2.78 -5.37 -4.80
N ILE A 84 -3.85 -5.96 -4.27
CA ILE A 84 -4.13 -6.00 -2.85
C ILE A 84 -3.90 -7.41 -2.35
N LEU A 85 -3.06 -7.57 -1.32
CA LEU A 85 -2.85 -8.82 -0.61
C LEU A 85 -3.54 -8.71 0.75
N HIS A 86 -4.46 -9.62 1.06
CA HIS A 86 -5.17 -9.57 2.34
C HIS A 86 -5.47 -11.00 2.82
N SER A 87 -5.45 -11.23 4.13
CA SER A 87 -5.94 -12.48 4.68
C SER A 87 -7.43 -12.35 4.98
N PRO A 88 -8.28 -13.32 4.58
CA PRO A 88 -9.66 -13.40 5.05
C PRO A 88 -9.79 -13.55 6.57
N ALA A 89 -8.72 -13.97 7.26
CA ALA A 89 -8.65 -14.13 8.70
C ALA A 89 -7.97 -12.94 9.43
N ASP A 90 -7.77 -11.80 8.75
CA ASP A 90 -7.27 -10.59 9.41
C ASP A 90 -8.31 -10.06 10.43
N GLU A 91 -7.94 -10.09 11.71
CA GLU A 91 -8.80 -9.66 12.81
C GLU A 91 -8.76 -8.14 13.06
N LEU A 92 -7.80 -7.43 12.45
CA LEU A 92 -7.59 -5.99 12.66
C LEU A 92 -8.17 -5.15 11.52
N VAL A 93 -8.07 -5.62 10.28
CA VAL A 93 -8.64 -4.98 9.10
C VAL A 93 -9.57 -6.00 8.43
N PRO A 94 -10.90 -5.80 8.45
CA PRO A 94 -11.81 -6.75 7.83
C PRO A 94 -11.52 -6.96 6.34
N TRP A 95 -11.54 -8.20 5.87
CA TRP A 95 -11.40 -8.54 4.44
C TRP A 95 -12.33 -7.72 3.53
N GLN A 96 -13.57 -7.51 3.98
CA GLN A 96 -14.60 -6.76 3.27
C GLN A 96 -14.18 -5.31 3.03
N ASP A 97 -13.29 -4.73 3.84
CA ASP A 97 -12.79 -3.37 3.60
C ASP A 97 -11.97 -3.31 2.31
N SER A 98 -11.21 -4.36 1.96
CA SER A 98 -10.48 -4.40 0.68
C SER A 98 -11.40 -4.63 -0.51
N VAL A 99 -12.45 -5.44 -0.31
CA VAL A 99 -13.49 -5.62 -1.34
C VAL A 99 -14.18 -4.29 -1.65
N GLU A 100 -14.61 -3.58 -0.61
CA GLU A 100 -15.26 -2.28 -0.73
C GLU A 100 -14.32 -1.22 -1.34
N LEU A 101 -13.04 -1.24 -1.00
CA LEU A 101 -12.05 -0.33 -1.59
C LEU A 101 -11.95 -0.49 -3.11
N LEU A 102 -11.91 -1.73 -3.61
CA LEU A 102 -11.86 -2.00 -5.05
C LEU A 102 -13.16 -1.56 -5.74
N GLU A 103 -14.31 -1.86 -5.15
CA GLU A 103 -15.62 -1.47 -5.68
C GLU A 103 -15.78 0.04 -5.79
N ARG A 104 -15.44 0.79 -4.72
CA ARG A 104 -15.45 2.26 -4.73
C ARG A 104 -14.49 2.87 -5.74
N SER A 105 -13.45 2.12 -6.09
CA SER A 105 -12.44 2.56 -7.06
C SER A 105 -12.75 2.11 -8.49
N GLY A 106 -13.86 1.38 -8.72
CA GLY A 106 -14.21 0.83 -10.02
C GLY A 106 -13.22 -0.22 -10.54
N LEU A 107 -12.53 -0.91 -9.63
CA LEU A 107 -11.48 -1.87 -9.95
C LEU A 107 -11.98 -3.33 -9.82
N SER A 108 -11.41 -4.22 -10.63
CA SER A 108 -11.74 -5.65 -10.60
C SER A 108 -11.38 -6.30 -9.27
N ARG A 109 -12.26 -7.17 -8.76
CA ARG A 109 -11.99 -8.00 -7.57
C ARG A 109 -10.83 -8.99 -7.78
N GLU A 110 -10.43 -9.28 -9.02
CA GLU A 110 -9.26 -10.11 -9.34
C GLU A 110 -7.94 -9.49 -8.85
N LEU A 111 -7.94 -8.18 -8.58
CA LEU A 111 -6.79 -7.48 -7.99
C LEU A 111 -6.63 -7.76 -6.48
N LEU A 112 -7.61 -8.40 -5.84
CA LEU A 112 -7.55 -8.82 -4.44
C LEU A 112 -7.16 -10.31 -4.33
N ILE A 113 -5.97 -10.55 -3.80
CA ILE A 113 -5.40 -11.88 -3.61
C ILE A 113 -5.52 -12.25 -2.13
N SER A 114 -6.19 -13.38 -1.88
CA SER A 114 -6.23 -14.00 -0.55
C SER A 114 -4.85 -14.59 -0.21
N VAL A 115 -4.33 -14.27 0.98
CA VAL A 115 -3.04 -14.76 1.49
C VAL A 115 -3.15 -15.26 2.92
N GLY A 116 -2.25 -16.15 3.32
CA GLY A 116 -2.20 -16.65 4.70
C GLY A 116 -3.44 -17.45 5.10
N VAL A 117 -3.96 -18.24 4.15
CA VAL A 117 -4.96 -19.29 4.39
C VAL A 117 -4.36 -20.45 5.17
#